data_AF-A0AA91SZW6-F1
#
_entry.id   AF-A0AA91SZW6-F1
#
_cell.length_a   1.000
_cell.length_b   1.000
_cell.length_c   1.000
_cell.angle_alpha   90.00
_cell.angle_beta   90.00
_cell.angle_gamma   90.00
#
_symmetry.space_group_name_H-M   'P 1'
#
loop_
_entity.id
_entity.type
_entity.pdbx_description
1 polymer ?
#
loop_
_entity_poly.entity_id
_entity_poly.type
_entity_poly.pdbx_seq_one_letter_code
_entity_poly.pdbx_strand_id
1 'polypeptide(L)'
;MIQSLGYLWHGKVEAEIMGASGTGIISSFYLQSDDLDEIDIVETFGGNVFTCQTNFFVKGNISNYARGEYHMPPSSPLTEFHKYSVEWTPEYMAWAIDDVEVRRTERGNPHGFPQSPMRVIASLWAGGDPENHRGTIDWAGGLTNYDSVPYIMRIRNVRIENYSGGADEYELGRNGTVVRRTHPNNPSTAEGGAHNAGEQDSHKEGARSGRKSEQGDSRQSLETTSRQLVPTTSSSYTSRGFFQVRSRSASGQLFIHWAAAFLGALQWWM
;
A
#
# COMPACT_ATOMS: atom_id res chain seq x y z
N MET A 1 -1.33 -14.08 10.98
CA MET A 1 -1.63 -12.77 10.39
C MET A 1 -1.65 -11.72 11.49
N ILE A 2 -1.09 -10.54 11.23
CA ILE A 2 -1.24 -9.32 12.02
C ILE A 2 -1.66 -8.20 11.07
N GLN A 3 -2.46 -7.23 11.55
CA GLN A 3 -2.93 -6.11 10.74
C GLN A 3 -2.93 -4.81 11.56
N SER A 4 -2.86 -3.66 10.88
CA SER A 4 -3.06 -2.35 11.49
C SER A 4 -4.48 -2.20 12.05
N LEU A 5 -4.63 -1.36 13.09
CA LEU A 5 -5.94 -1.08 13.69
C LEU A 5 -6.82 -0.19 12.80
N GLY A 6 -6.20 0.71 12.04
CA GLY A 6 -6.87 1.63 11.13
C GLY A 6 -6.39 1.48 9.70
N TYR A 7 -6.94 2.31 8.83
CA TYR A 7 -6.58 2.41 7.43
C TYR A 7 -5.63 3.59 7.20
N LEU A 8 -4.90 3.54 6.09
CA LEU A 8 -4.25 4.69 5.46
C LEU A 8 -4.88 4.93 4.09
N TRP A 9 -4.80 6.17 3.61
CA TRP A 9 -5.22 6.49 2.25
C TRP A 9 -4.15 7.33 1.59
N HIS A 10 -3.34 6.65 0.76
CA HIS A 10 -2.01 7.09 0.36
C HIS A 10 -1.04 7.18 1.55
N GLY A 11 0.25 7.10 1.26
CA GLY A 11 1.27 7.07 2.29
C GLY A 11 2.54 6.37 1.87
N LYS A 12 3.46 6.27 2.83
CA LYS A 12 4.63 5.40 2.73
C LYS A 12 4.56 4.35 3.83
N VAL A 13 4.69 3.09 3.43
CA VAL A 13 4.69 1.94 4.35
C VAL A 13 5.98 1.16 4.16
N GLU A 14 6.70 0.92 5.25
CA GLU A 14 7.96 0.20 5.24
C GLU A 14 8.09 -0.74 6.44
N ALA A 15 8.80 -1.84 6.25
CA ALA A 15 9.16 -2.78 7.31
C ALA A 15 10.46 -3.51 6.96
N GLU A 16 11.22 -3.89 7.99
CA GLU A 16 12.32 -4.84 7.83
C GLU A 16 11.80 -6.27 8.02
N ILE A 17 11.92 -7.09 6.99
CA ILE A 17 11.39 -8.45 6.96
C ILE A 17 12.50 -9.44 6.63
N MET A 18 12.48 -10.56 7.34
CA MET A 18 13.18 -11.79 6.99
C MET A 18 12.11 -12.87 6.82
N GLY A 19 11.99 -13.37 5.59
CA GLY A 19 11.01 -14.39 5.20
C GLY A 19 11.26 -15.73 5.89
N ALA A 20 10.22 -16.55 5.96
CA ALA A 20 10.32 -17.92 6.47
C ALA A 20 10.88 -18.86 5.40
N SER A 21 11.84 -19.71 5.77
CA SER A 21 12.30 -20.82 4.91
C SER A 21 11.35 -22.01 4.97
N GLY A 22 11.17 -22.71 3.84
CA GLY A 22 10.32 -23.88 3.68
C GLY A 22 9.60 -23.88 2.33
N THR A 23 9.70 -24.98 1.58
CA THR A 23 8.97 -25.13 0.30
C THR A 23 7.48 -24.88 0.49
N GLY A 24 6.87 -24.11 -0.41
CA GLY A 24 5.45 -23.77 -0.35
C GLY A 24 5.06 -22.75 0.73
N ILE A 25 6.00 -22.28 1.55
CA ILE A 25 5.73 -21.26 2.57
C ILE A 25 5.90 -19.87 1.99
N ILE A 26 4.93 -19.01 2.24
CA ILE A 26 4.91 -17.63 1.74
C ILE A 26 4.86 -16.66 2.92
N SER A 27 5.76 -15.68 2.90
CA SER A 27 5.72 -14.54 3.83
C SER A 27 5.31 -13.29 3.06
N SER A 28 4.24 -12.65 3.52
CA SER A 28 3.56 -11.56 2.83
C SER A 28 3.55 -10.31 3.70
N PHE A 29 3.80 -9.15 3.08
CA PHE A 29 3.57 -7.84 3.66
C PHE A 29 2.93 -6.93 2.62
N TYR A 30 1.73 -6.46 2.90
CA TYR A 30 0.86 -5.90 1.89
C TYR A 30 -0.14 -4.91 2.48
N LEU A 31 -0.76 -4.13 1.59
CA LEU A 31 -1.87 -3.25 1.88
C LEU A 31 -3.15 -3.82 1.24
N GLN A 32 -4.28 -3.79 1.93
CA GLN A 32 -5.56 -4.23 1.35
C GLN A 32 -6.73 -3.37 1.81
N SER A 33 -7.62 -3.02 0.89
CA SER A 33 -8.88 -2.32 1.16
C SER A 33 -10.06 -3.31 1.29
N ASP A 34 -11.17 -2.83 1.83
CA ASP A 34 -12.40 -3.63 1.96
C ASP A 34 -13.04 -3.97 0.61
N ASP A 35 -12.77 -3.18 -0.42
CA ASP A 35 -13.20 -3.44 -1.79
C ASP A 35 -12.14 -4.16 -2.63
N LEU A 36 -11.11 -4.73 -1.99
CA LEU A 36 -10.09 -5.60 -2.58
C LEU A 36 -9.15 -4.91 -3.58
N ASP A 37 -8.95 -3.60 -3.46
CA ASP A 37 -7.68 -3.04 -3.91
C ASP A 37 -6.57 -3.56 -3.00
N GLU A 38 -5.43 -3.91 -3.58
CA GLU A 38 -4.32 -4.54 -2.87
C GLU A 38 -2.98 -4.07 -3.44
N ILE A 39 -1.99 -3.90 -2.56
CA ILE A 39 -0.61 -3.59 -2.90
C ILE A 39 0.28 -4.54 -2.12
N ASP A 40 0.82 -5.54 -2.81
CA ASP A 40 1.78 -6.47 -2.22
C ASP A 40 3.16 -5.82 -2.22
N ILE A 41 3.59 -5.37 -1.04
CA ILE A 41 4.88 -4.72 -0.85
C ILE A 41 5.98 -5.76 -1.05
N VAL A 42 5.78 -6.97 -0.50
CA VAL A 42 6.65 -8.12 -0.75
C VAL A 42 5.95 -9.45 -0.47
N GLU A 43 6.15 -10.40 -1.38
CA GLU A 43 5.96 -11.84 -1.18
C GLU A 43 7.34 -12.52 -1.25
N THR A 44 7.78 -13.19 -0.17
CA THR A 44 8.98 -14.03 -0.17
C THR A 44 8.60 -15.51 -0.22
N PHE A 45 9.33 -16.29 -1.01
CA PHE A 45 9.08 -17.70 -1.23
C PHE A 45 10.04 -18.54 -0.41
N GLY A 46 9.54 -19.33 0.54
CA GLY A 46 10.39 -20.05 1.49
C GLY A 46 11.27 -21.13 0.85
N GLY A 47 10.98 -21.56 -0.38
CA GLY A 47 11.83 -22.44 -1.18
C GLY A 47 12.83 -21.72 -2.09
N ASN A 48 12.78 -20.39 -2.19
CA ASN A 48 13.62 -19.60 -3.10
C ASN A 48 14.41 -18.54 -2.31
N VAL A 49 15.72 -18.75 -2.23
CA VAL A 49 16.64 -17.90 -1.48
C VAL A 49 17.10 -16.65 -2.24
N PHE A 50 16.62 -16.42 -3.47
CA PHE A 50 17.15 -15.38 -4.36
C PHE A 50 16.16 -14.27 -4.67
N THR A 51 14.87 -14.58 -4.74
CA THR A 51 13.87 -13.63 -5.23
C THR A 51 12.73 -13.38 -4.25
N CYS A 52 12.13 -12.21 -4.39
CA CYS A 52 10.83 -11.87 -3.85
C CYS A 52 9.94 -11.30 -4.96
N GLN A 53 8.65 -11.15 -4.71
CA GLN A 53 7.69 -10.61 -5.67
C GLN A 53 6.99 -9.37 -5.10
N THR A 54 6.73 -8.41 -5.97
CA THR A 54 5.79 -7.30 -5.75
C THR A 54 4.58 -7.51 -6.64
N ASN A 55 3.41 -7.06 -6.22
CA ASN A 55 2.19 -7.18 -7.00
C ASN A 55 1.15 -6.13 -6.57
N PHE A 56 0.05 -6.03 -7.30
CA PHE A 56 -1.10 -5.23 -6.90
C PHE A 56 -2.37 -5.82 -7.52
N PHE A 57 -3.51 -5.56 -6.88
CA PHE A 57 -4.83 -5.91 -7.41
C PHE A 57 -5.76 -4.71 -7.35
N VAL A 58 -6.72 -4.69 -8.27
CA VAL A 58 -7.70 -3.60 -8.39
C VAL A 58 -9.06 -4.23 -8.26
N LYS A 59 -9.78 -3.88 -7.19
CA LYS A 59 -11.11 -4.41 -6.87
C LYS A 59 -11.23 -5.94 -6.93
N GLY A 60 -10.22 -6.65 -6.46
CA GLY A 60 -10.18 -8.12 -6.45
C GLY A 60 -10.10 -8.75 -7.84
N ASN A 61 -9.78 -7.97 -8.87
CA ASN A 61 -9.71 -8.48 -10.23
C ASN A 61 -8.46 -9.35 -10.44
N ILE A 62 -8.67 -10.66 -10.48
CA ILE A 62 -7.65 -11.70 -10.72
C ILE A 62 -7.61 -12.23 -12.17
N SER A 63 -8.28 -11.56 -13.11
CA SER A 63 -8.42 -12.05 -14.50
C SER A 63 -7.14 -11.99 -15.34
N ASN A 64 -6.12 -11.25 -14.89
CA ASN A 64 -4.81 -11.19 -15.55
C ASN A 64 -3.67 -11.22 -14.53
N TYR A 65 -2.50 -11.67 -14.99
CA TYR A 65 -1.32 -11.93 -14.17
C TYR A 65 -0.16 -10.96 -14.46
N ALA A 66 -0.43 -9.90 -15.22
CA ALA A 66 0.59 -8.97 -15.71
C ALA A 66 1.07 -7.97 -14.63
N ARG A 67 0.56 -8.07 -13.40
CA ARG A 67 0.85 -7.14 -12.30
C ARG A 67 1.95 -7.62 -11.36
N GLY A 68 2.34 -8.89 -11.40
CA GLY A 68 3.40 -9.43 -10.57
C GLY A 68 4.78 -9.20 -11.17
N GLU A 69 5.73 -8.72 -10.39
CA GLU A 69 7.14 -8.54 -10.81
C GLU A 69 8.09 -9.10 -9.74
N TYR A 70 9.09 -9.86 -10.19
CA TYR A 70 10.09 -10.48 -9.32
C TYR A 70 11.34 -9.62 -9.23
N HIS A 71 11.92 -9.58 -8.03
CA HIS A 71 13.09 -8.79 -7.70
C HIS A 71 14.12 -9.65 -6.98
N MET A 72 15.40 -9.31 -7.14
CA MET A 72 16.52 -9.96 -6.43
C MET A 72 17.08 -8.97 -5.41
N PRO A 73 16.85 -9.16 -4.10
CA PRO A 73 17.52 -8.40 -3.07
C PRO A 73 19.04 -8.63 -3.10
N PRO A 74 19.85 -7.75 -2.48
CA PRO A 74 21.31 -7.88 -2.45
C PRO A 74 21.84 -9.16 -1.80
N SER A 75 21.05 -9.76 -0.91
CA SER A 75 21.32 -11.02 -0.22
C SER A 75 20.02 -11.81 -0.05
N SER A 76 20.06 -12.95 0.63
CA SER A 76 18.89 -13.83 0.68
C SER A 76 17.77 -13.25 1.56
N PRO A 77 16.53 -13.15 1.03
CA PRO A 77 15.38 -12.66 1.79
C PRO A 77 14.94 -13.59 2.93
N LEU A 78 15.50 -14.80 3.02
CA LEU A 78 15.14 -15.81 4.02
C LEU A 78 16.11 -15.87 5.20
N THR A 79 17.31 -15.30 5.08
CA THR A 79 18.36 -15.36 6.11
C THR A 79 18.80 -13.99 6.61
N GLU A 80 18.49 -12.93 5.87
CA GLU A 80 18.82 -11.55 6.23
C GLU A 80 17.55 -10.68 6.26
N PHE A 81 17.61 -9.59 7.03
CA PHE A 81 16.54 -8.59 7.00
C PHE A 81 16.78 -7.66 5.82
N HIS A 82 15.77 -7.48 5.00
CA HIS A 82 15.72 -6.39 4.02
C HIS A 82 14.60 -5.44 4.37
N LYS A 83 14.80 -4.15 4.07
CA LYS A 83 13.74 -3.16 4.19
C LYS A 83 12.93 -3.15 2.91
N TYR A 84 11.67 -3.54 3.02
CA TYR A 84 10.70 -3.45 1.93
C TYR A 84 9.81 -2.26 2.17
N SER A 85 9.56 -1.48 1.12
CA SER A 85 8.68 -0.32 1.22
C SER A 85 7.86 -0.10 -0.04
N VAL A 86 6.71 0.54 0.13
CA VAL A 86 5.96 1.16 -0.96
C VAL A 86 5.63 2.61 -0.59
N GLU A 87 5.87 3.53 -1.52
CA GLU A 87 5.25 4.85 -1.52
C GLU A 87 4.06 4.82 -2.47
N TRP A 88 2.88 5.08 -1.94
CA TRP A 88 1.62 5.09 -2.67
C TRP A 88 1.02 6.48 -2.61
N THR A 89 0.91 7.12 -3.76
CA THR A 89 0.30 8.43 -3.95
C THR A 89 -0.91 8.30 -4.87
N PRO A 90 -1.72 9.37 -5.06
CA PRO A 90 -2.77 9.37 -6.07
C PRO A 90 -2.25 9.10 -7.49
N GLU A 91 -0.98 9.42 -7.76
CA GLU A 91 -0.39 9.42 -9.11
C GLU A 91 0.51 8.21 -9.39
N TYR A 92 1.14 7.62 -8.36
CA TYR A 92 2.03 6.49 -8.55
C TYR A 92 2.15 5.59 -7.31
N MET A 93 2.59 4.36 -7.55
CA MET A 93 3.13 3.44 -6.56
C MET A 93 4.61 3.20 -6.88
N ALA A 94 5.48 3.30 -5.89
CA ALA A 94 6.91 3.02 -6.03
C ALA A 94 7.37 2.07 -4.93
N TRP A 95 7.88 0.89 -5.31
CA TRP A 95 8.41 -0.10 -4.39
C TRP A 95 9.93 0.04 -4.30
N ALA A 96 10.46 -0.13 -3.10
CA ALA A 96 11.89 -0.15 -2.87
C ALA A 96 12.31 -1.30 -1.95
N ILE A 97 13.51 -1.82 -2.23
CA ILE A 97 14.22 -2.81 -1.42
C ILE A 97 15.52 -2.15 -0.95
N ASP A 98 15.75 -2.10 0.35
CA ASP A 98 16.92 -1.46 0.97
C ASP A 98 17.17 -0.02 0.46
N ASP A 99 16.09 0.77 0.43
CA ASP A 99 16.05 2.16 -0.06
C ASP A 99 16.31 2.35 -1.57
N VAL A 100 16.47 1.27 -2.34
CA VAL A 100 16.61 1.33 -3.79
C VAL A 100 15.25 1.06 -4.45
N GLU A 101 14.75 2.00 -5.24
CA GLU A 101 13.53 1.81 -6.03
C GLU A 101 13.74 0.67 -7.04
N VAL A 102 12.91 -0.36 -6.95
CA VAL A 102 12.96 -1.54 -7.84
C VAL A 102 11.78 -1.60 -8.80
N ARG A 103 10.71 -0.85 -8.51
CA ARG A 103 9.49 -0.84 -9.32
C ARG A 103 8.75 0.47 -9.16
N ARG A 104 8.19 0.97 -10.27
CA ARG A 104 7.26 2.09 -10.30
C ARG A 104 6.07 1.80 -11.20
N THR A 105 4.89 2.15 -10.75
CA THR A 105 3.64 2.03 -11.50
C THR A 105 2.88 3.35 -11.42
N GLU A 106 2.60 3.94 -12.57
CA GLU A 106 1.83 5.19 -12.68
C GLU A 106 0.32 4.92 -12.64
N ARG A 107 -0.47 5.92 -12.26
CA ARG A 107 -1.94 5.89 -12.22
C ARG A 107 -2.58 5.45 -13.53
N GLY A 108 -1.93 5.75 -14.66
CA GLY A 108 -2.35 5.38 -16.01
C GLY A 108 -2.02 3.94 -16.42
N ASN A 109 -1.56 3.07 -15.52
CA ASN A 109 -1.24 1.69 -15.84
C ASN A 109 -2.45 0.96 -16.46
N PRO A 110 -2.27 0.23 -17.58
CA PRO A 110 -3.38 -0.42 -18.28
C PRO A 110 -4.06 -1.53 -17.45
N HIS A 111 -3.42 -2.02 -16.38
CA HIS A 111 -3.97 -3.04 -15.49
C HIS A 111 -4.74 -2.44 -14.29
N GLY A 112 -4.92 -1.12 -14.27
CA GLY A 112 -5.63 -0.35 -13.26
C GLY A 112 -4.70 0.24 -12.18
N PHE A 113 -5.29 0.85 -11.15
CA PHE A 113 -4.54 1.46 -10.05
C PHE A 113 -5.35 1.41 -8.74
N PRO A 114 -4.78 0.91 -7.63
CA PRO A 114 -5.39 0.92 -6.30
C PRO A 114 -5.71 2.33 -5.77
N GLN A 115 -6.95 2.55 -5.32
CA GLN A 115 -7.46 3.88 -4.98
C GLN A 115 -8.29 3.93 -3.69
N SER A 116 -8.60 2.80 -3.07
CA SER A 116 -9.36 2.75 -1.82
C SER A 116 -8.46 2.71 -0.59
N PRO A 117 -8.87 3.31 0.55
CA PRO A 117 -8.13 3.21 1.81
C PRO A 117 -7.80 1.77 2.20
N MET A 118 -6.60 1.53 2.71
CA MET A 118 -6.08 0.19 2.97
C MET A 118 -5.58 0.02 4.39
N ARG A 119 -5.67 -1.19 4.92
CA ARG A 119 -4.94 -1.61 6.13
C ARG A 119 -3.57 -2.17 5.73
N VAL A 120 -2.62 -2.11 6.65
CA VAL A 120 -1.33 -2.80 6.52
C VAL A 120 -1.46 -4.19 7.13
N ILE A 121 -1.05 -5.23 6.41
CA ILE A 121 -1.18 -6.62 6.82
C ILE A 121 0.16 -7.34 6.64
N ALA A 122 0.51 -8.19 7.61
CA ALA A 122 1.58 -9.18 7.46
C ALA A 122 1.04 -10.59 7.73
N SER A 123 1.33 -11.53 6.84
CA SER A 123 0.91 -12.92 6.95
C SER A 123 2.03 -13.90 6.61
N LEU A 124 1.92 -15.08 7.22
CA LEU A 124 2.72 -16.25 6.91
C LEU A 124 1.73 -17.38 6.65
N TRP A 125 1.81 -18.01 5.49
CA TRP A 125 0.83 -18.99 5.05
C TRP A 125 1.46 -20.06 4.16
N ALA A 126 0.76 -21.19 4.02
CA ALA A 126 1.19 -22.30 3.19
C ALA A 126 0.52 -22.20 1.82
N GLY A 127 1.20 -21.56 0.85
CA GLY A 127 0.79 -21.58 -0.55
C GLY A 127 0.88 -22.99 -1.15
N GLY A 128 1.81 -23.80 -0.66
CA GLY A 128 1.97 -25.20 -0.99
C GLY A 128 1.02 -26.16 -0.27
N ASP A 129 -0.04 -25.68 0.38
CA ASP A 129 -1.04 -26.57 0.97
C ASP A 129 -1.66 -27.46 -0.12
N PRO A 130 -1.76 -28.79 0.07
CA PRO A 130 -2.42 -29.70 -0.88
C PRO A 130 -3.87 -29.34 -1.22
N GLU A 131 -4.57 -28.59 -0.36
CA GLU A 131 -5.95 -28.13 -0.59
C GLU A 131 -6.02 -26.90 -1.52
N ASN A 132 -4.91 -26.22 -1.78
CA ASN A 132 -4.87 -25.07 -2.69
C ASN A 132 -4.96 -25.49 -4.17
N HIS A 133 -5.31 -24.53 -5.03
CA HIS A 133 -5.28 -24.74 -6.47
C HIS A 133 -3.86 -25.07 -6.95
N ARG A 134 -3.76 -25.91 -7.99
CA ARG A 134 -2.47 -26.36 -8.52
C ARG A 134 -1.52 -25.21 -8.87
N GLY A 135 -2.05 -24.15 -9.49
CA GLY A 135 -1.26 -22.96 -9.82
C GLY A 135 -0.67 -22.26 -8.60
N THR A 136 -1.40 -22.21 -7.48
CA THR A 136 -0.93 -21.69 -6.19
C THR A 136 0.25 -22.47 -5.67
N ILE A 137 0.13 -23.79 -5.69
CA ILE A 137 1.16 -24.71 -5.20
C ILE A 137 2.42 -24.56 -6.06
N ASP A 138 2.26 -24.54 -7.39
CA ASP A 138 3.38 -24.40 -8.31
C ASP A 138 4.07 -23.02 -8.17
N TRP A 139 3.30 -21.93 -8.03
CA TRP A 139 3.83 -20.59 -7.74
C TRP A 139 4.58 -20.52 -6.40
N ALA A 140 4.06 -21.19 -5.37
CA ALA A 140 4.70 -21.24 -4.06
C ALA A 140 5.98 -22.11 -4.04
N GLY A 141 6.31 -22.76 -5.16
CA GLY A 141 7.51 -23.58 -5.33
C GLY A 141 7.31 -25.05 -4.95
N GLY A 142 6.08 -25.50 -4.73
CA GLY A 142 5.73 -26.89 -4.44
C GLY A 142 5.01 -27.09 -3.10
N LEU A 143 4.81 -28.37 -2.75
CA LEU A 143 4.05 -28.75 -1.56
C LEU A 143 4.75 -28.37 -0.25
N THR A 144 3.98 -27.89 0.71
CA THR A 144 4.44 -27.59 2.07
C THR A 144 4.68 -28.85 2.86
N ASN A 145 5.82 -28.91 3.57
CA ASN A 145 6.14 -30.01 4.48
C ASN A 145 5.74 -29.68 5.93
N TYR A 146 4.55 -30.08 6.33
CA TYR A 146 4.05 -29.82 7.68
C TYR A 146 4.85 -30.49 8.81
N ASP A 147 5.71 -31.48 8.53
CA ASP A 147 6.60 -32.06 9.54
C ASP A 147 7.79 -31.14 9.88
N SER A 148 8.04 -30.10 9.08
CA SER A 148 9.12 -29.13 9.27
C SER A 148 8.70 -27.87 10.04
N VAL A 149 7.48 -27.86 10.61
CA VAL A 149 7.03 -26.75 11.47
C VAL A 149 7.89 -26.67 12.75
N PRO A 150 8.08 -25.48 13.34
CA PRO A 150 7.49 -24.21 12.96
C PRO A 150 8.23 -23.49 11.83
N TYR A 151 7.46 -22.91 10.91
CA TYR A 151 7.96 -21.90 9.99
C TYR A 151 7.85 -20.51 10.63
N ILE A 152 8.85 -19.65 10.39
CA ILE A 152 9.02 -18.41 11.13
C ILE A 152 9.36 -17.26 10.18
N MET A 153 8.41 -16.35 10.00
CA MET A 153 8.65 -15.01 9.45
C MET A 153 9.01 -14.06 10.59
N ARG A 154 10.00 -13.19 10.37
CA ARG A 154 10.38 -12.14 11.32
C ARG A 154 10.14 -10.77 10.69
N ILE A 155 9.52 -9.89 11.46
CA ILE A 155 9.26 -8.49 11.08
C ILE A 155 9.67 -7.56 12.21
N ARG A 156 10.28 -6.43 11.87
CA ARG A 156 10.65 -5.35 12.79
C ARG A 156 10.60 -4.00 12.08
N ASN A 157 10.73 -2.91 12.85
CA ASN A 157 10.83 -1.55 12.34
C ASN A 157 9.72 -1.18 11.33
N VAL A 158 8.48 -1.60 11.62
CA VAL A 158 7.33 -1.20 10.80
C VAL A 158 7.08 0.29 11.00
N ARG A 159 7.07 1.04 9.89
CA ARG A 159 6.77 2.47 9.85
C ARG A 159 5.70 2.75 8.81
N ILE A 160 4.70 3.51 9.24
CA ILE A 160 3.57 3.94 8.42
C ILE A 160 3.52 5.46 8.48
N GLU A 161 3.63 6.09 7.32
CA GLU A 161 3.35 7.50 7.12
C GLU A 161 2.02 7.64 6.38
N ASN A 162 0.99 8.13 7.07
CA ASN A 162 -0.33 8.32 6.47
C ASN A 162 -0.42 9.72 5.83
N TYR A 163 -0.73 9.79 4.53
CA TYR A 163 -0.88 11.05 3.80
C TYR A 163 -2.32 11.61 3.85
N SER A 164 -3.20 11.00 4.64
CA SER A 164 -4.61 11.40 4.73
C SER A 164 -4.87 12.71 5.49
N GLY A 165 -3.85 13.30 6.12
CA GLY A 165 -4.00 14.49 6.97
C GLY A 165 -4.57 14.20 8.36
N GLY A 166 -4.29 13.01 8.90
CA GLY A 166 -4.71 12.59 10.25
C GLY A 166 -6.04 11.83 10.31
N ALA A 167 -6.69 11.61 9.16
CA ALA A 167 -7.87 10.76 9.07
C ALA A 167 -7.49 9.28 9.23
N ASP A 168 -8.19 8.59 10.11
CA ASP A 168 -8.01 7.17 10.45
C ASP A 168 -9.28 6.33 10.23
N GLU A 169 -10.42 6.98 9.99
CA GLU A 169 -11.68 6.36 9.56
C GLU A 169 -12.08 6.87 8.17
N TYR A 170 -12.54 5.94 7.33
CA TYR A 170 -12.91 6.22 5.96
C TYR A 170 -14.24 5.55 5.63
N GLU A 171 -15.17 6.31 5.05
CA GLU A 171 -16.42 5.76 4.53
C GLU A 171 -16.41 5.77 3.01
N LEU A 172 -16.65 4.61 2.42
CA LEU A 172 -16.84 4.44 0.99
C LEU A 172 -18.29 4.81 0.62
N GLY A 173 -18.46 5.94 -0.05
CA GLY A 173 -19.71 6.37 -0.65
C GLY A 173 -20.05 5.56 -1.91
N ARG A 174 -21.33 5.52 -2.28
CA ARG A 174 -21.88 4.72 -3.39
C ARG A 174 -21.25 4.99 -4.78
N ASN A 175 -20.55 6.11 -4.95
CA ASN A 175 -19.90 6.50 -6.21
C ASN A 175 -18.36 6.43 -6.13
N GLY A 176 -17.80 5.70 -5.16
CA GLY A 176 -16.34 5.66 -4.92
C GLY A 176 -15.78 6.91 -4.24
N THR A 177 -16.64 7.83 -3.81
CA THR A 177 -16.24 8.98 -2.97
C THR A 177 -15.84 8.48 -1.60
N VAL A 178 -14.65 8.84 -1.12
CA VAL A 178 -14.20 8.50 0.23
C VAL A 178 -14.39 9.70 1.14
N VAL A 179 -15.21 9.53 2.18
CA VAL A 179 -15.33 10.53 3.27
C VAL A 179 -14.28 10.21 4.32
N ARG A 180 -13.46 11.21 4.68
CA ARG A 180 -12.43 11.11 5.70
C ARG A 180 -12.98 11.60 7.04
N ARG A 181 -12.77 10.85 8.11
CA ARG A 181 -13.03 11.32 9.48
C ARG A 181 -11.79 11.21 10.34
N THR A 182 -11.67 12.12 11.29
CA THR A 182 -10.63 12.14 12.31
C THR A 182 -11.26 11.78 13.66
N HIS A 183 -10.70 10.82 14.39
CA HIS A 183 -11.13 10.59 15.76
C HIS A 183 -10.74 11.78 16.68
N PRO A 184 -11.64 12.27 17.55
CA PRO A 184 -11.37 13.40 18.44
C PRO A 184 -10.28 13.13 19.51
N ASN A 185 -9.85 11.88 19.69
CA ASN A 185 -8.82 11.49 20.67
C ASN A 185 -7.51 11.01 20.02
N ASN A 186 -7.26 11.32 18.76
CA ASN A 186 -5.95 11.13 18.17
C ASN A 186 -5.01 12.22 18.74
N PRO A 187 -3.91 11.89 19.45
CA PRO A 187 -3.04 12.89 20.10
C PRO A 187 -2.37 13.87 19.11
N SER A 188 -2.58 13.69 17.80
CA SER A 188 -2.12 14.59 16.73
C SER A 188 -2.97 15.86 16.53
N THR A 189 -4.14 16.00 17.17
CA THR A 189 -5.04 17.16 16.95
C THR A 189 -5.12 18.15 18.12
N ALA A 190 -4.33 17.96 19.18
CA ALA A 190 -4.28 18.90 20.29
C ALA A 190 -3.32 20.07 20.00
N GLU A 191 -3.63 20.88 18.97
CA GLU A 191 -3.26 22.31 18.86
C GLU A 191 -3.72 22.86 17.50
N GLY A 192 -4.74 23.74 17.49
CA GLY A 192 -5.04 24.55 16.30
C GLY A 192 -6.51 24.89 16.05
N GLY A 193 -7.06 25.79 16.87
CA GLY A 193 -7.97 26.88 16.44
C GLY A 193 -9.23 26.55 15.62
N ALA A 194 -10.37 26.61 16.29
CA ALA A 194 -11.69 26.73 15.68
C ALA A 194 -11.79 27.94 14.74
N HIS A 195 -12.25 27.73 13.50
CA HIS A 195 -12.83 28.78 12.67
C HIS A 195 -14.14 28.31 12.05
N ASN A 196 -15.23 28.79 12.64
CA ASN A 196 -16.57 28.75 12.07
C ASN A 196 -16.57 29.53 10.75
N ALA A 197 -17.02 28.90 9.66
CA ALA A 197 -17.41 29.59 8.45
C ALA A 197 -18.91 29.31 8.20
N GLY A 198 -19.75 30.05 8.92
CA GLY A 198 -21.14 30.27 8.54
C GLY A 198 -21.35 31.76 8.46
N GLU A 199 -21.54 32.28 7.24
CA GLU A 199 -22.68 33.14 6.90
C GLU A 199 -22.66 33.49 5.41
N GLN A 200 -23.78 33.23 4.77
CA GLN A 200 -24.20 33.88 3.54
C GLN A 200 -24.60 35.31 3.90
N ASP A 201 -24.19 36.32 3.12
CA ASP A 201 -25.15 37.37 2.77
C ASP A 201 -24.87 37.99 1.41
N SER A 202 -25.99 38.27 0.77
CA SER A 202 -26.26 38.88 -0.50
C SER A 202 -26.13 40.40 -0.46
N HIS A 203 -25.66 41.04 -1.53
CA HIS A 203 -26.17 42.36 -1.92
C HIS A 203 -25.99 42.62 -3.42
N LYS A 204 -27.06 43.16 -4.02
CA LYS A 204 -27.23 43.59 -5.42
C LYS A 204 -27.03 45.11 -5.56
N GLU A 205 -26.98 45.52 -6.84
CA GLU A 205 -27.06 46.87 -7.44
C GLU A 205 -25.71 47.60 -7.62
N GLY A 206 -25.41 48.31 -8.72
CA GLY A 206 -26.13 48.61 -9.95
C GLY A 206 -25.37 49.66 -10.80
N ALA A 207 -25.40 49.47 -12.13
CA ALA A 207 -25.37 50.47 -13.21
C ALA A 207 -24.16 51.42 -13.51
N ARG A 208 -23.65 51.22 -14.75
CA ARG A 208 -23.45 52.18 -15.89
C ARG A 208 -22.20 53.10 -16.02
N SER A 209 -21.60 52.93 -17.21
CA SER A 209 -21.19 53.96 -18.21
C SER A 209 -19.77 54.52 -18.20
N GLY A 210 -19.11 54.49 -19.38
CA GLY A 210 -18.00 55.39 -19.71
C GLY A 210 -16.93 54.78 -20.65
N ARG A 211 -16.52 55.51 -21.69
CA ARG A 211 -15.75 55.07 -22.87
C ARG A 211 -14.29 55.57 -22.83
N LYS A 212 -13.41 54.84 -23.55
CA LYS A 212 -12.23 55.24 -24.34
C LYS A 212 -10.85 55.50 -23.68
N SER A 213 -9.90 54.65 -24.11
CA SER A 213 -8.51 54.88 -24.59
C SER A 213 -7.55 55.79 -23.81
N GLU A 214 -6.40 55.25 -23.38
CA GLU A 214 -5.09 55.53 -24.00
C GLU A 214 -3.96 54.69 -23.40
N GLN A 215 -2.86 54.68 -24.14
CA GLN A 215 -1.69 53.83 -24.13
C GLN A 215 -0.65 54.32 -23.10
N GLY A 216 -0.02 53.41 -22.35
CA GLY A 216 1.02 53.77 -21.37
C GLY A 216 1.83 52.55 -20.93
N ASP A 217 2.98 52.37 -21.56
CA ASP A 217 4.03 51.41 -21.23
C ASP A 217 4.57 51.66 -19.81
N SER A 218 4.50 50.63 -18.95
CA SER A 218 5.36 50.55 -17.76
C SER A 218 5.57 49.10 -17.36
N ARG A 219 6.83 48.68 -17.48
CA ARG A 219 7.38 47.44 -16.92
C ARG A 219 7.18 47.45 -15.40
N GLN A 220 6.36 46.54 -14.89
CA GLN A 220 6.36 46.17 -13.48
C GLN A 220 6.55 44.65 -13.36
N SER A 221 7.58 44.30 -12.59
CA SER A 221 7.97 42.96 -12.19
C SER A 221 6.84 42.25 -11.45
N LEU A 222 6.33 41.17 -12.04
CA LEU A 222 5.44 40.23 -11.37
C LEU A 222 6.29 39.30 -10.50
N GLU A 223 6.32 39.58 -9.19
CA GLU A 223 6.68 38.59 -8.19
C GLU A 223 5.58 37.52 -8.17
N THR A 224 5.87 36.38 -8.81
CA THR A 224 5.07 35.17 -8.66
C THR A 224 5.30 34.63 -7.26
N THR A 225 4.39 34.92 -6.34
CA THR A 225 4.34 34.29 -5.02
C THR A 225 4.06 32.80 -5.23
N SER A 226 5.11 31.99 -5.20
CA SER A 226 5.03 30.54 -5.11
C SER A 226 4.25 30.18 -3.84
N ARG A 227 3.04 29.64 -4.01
CA ARG A 227 2.33 28.94 -2.92
C ARG A 227 3.14 27.69 -2.61
N GLN A 228 4.04 27.81 -1.63
CA GLN A 228 4.59 26.65 -0.94
C GLN A 228 3.41 25.86 -0.35
N LEU A 229 3.25 24.63 -0.82
CA LEU A 229 2.44 23.63 -0.15
C LEU A 229 3.06 23.42 1.24
N VAL A 230 2.34 23.86 2.27
CA VAL A 230 2.69 23.57 3.65
C VAL A 230 2.60 22.04 3.83
N PRO A 231 3.62 21.37 4.37
CA PRO A 231 3.53 19.94 4.64
C PRO A 231 2.44 19.75 5.70
N THR A 232 1.34 19.11 5.31
CA THR A 232 0.36 18.58 6.26
C THR A 232 1.05 17.55 7.14
N THR A 233 0.94 17.73 8.46
CA THR A 233 1.45 16.84 9.50
C THR A 233 1.17 15.38 9.17
N SER A 234 2.22 14.63 8.82
CA SER A 234 2.15 13.17 8.72
C SER A 234 2.25 12.58 10.13
N SER A 235 1.25 11.80 10.52
CA SER A 235 1.37 10.97 11.72
C SER A 235 2.23 9.76 11.37
N SER A 236 3.43 9.68 11.95
CA SER A 236 4.29 8.50 11.82
C SER A 236 4.14 7.60 13.04
N TYR A 237 3.81 6.33 12.81
CA TYR A 237 3.79 5.32 13.85
C TYR A 237 5.01 4.43 13.69
N THR A 238 5.84 4.34 14.72
CA THR A 238 6.97 3.42 14.76
C THR A 238 6.77 2.47 15.93
N SER A 239 6.68 1.18 15.66
CA SER A 239 6.74 0.16 16.70
C SER A 239 8.16 -0.43 16.70
N ARG A 240 8.88 -0.31 17.82
CA ARG A 240 10.13 -1.01 18.07
C ARG A 240 9.83 -2.31 18.82
N GLY A 241 9.85 -3.43 18.10
CA GLY A 241 9.58 -4.75 18.66
C GLY A 241 9.79 -5.84 17.61
N PHE A 242 10.16 -7.03 18.06
CA PHE A 242 10.19 -8.23 17.23
C PHE A 242 8.81 -8.88 17.27
N PHE A 243 8.18 -9.04 16.12
CA PHE A 243 6.96 -9.84 16.00
C PHE A 243 7.27 -11.12 15.24
N GLN A 244 6.82 -12.23 15.79
CA GLN A 244 6.94 -13.53 15.15
C GLN A 244 5.57 -13.96 14.64
N VAL A 245 5.45 -14.11 13.32
CA VAL A 245 4.28 -14.77 12.74
C VAL A 245 4.62 -16.24 12.59
N ARG A 246 3.82 -17.11 13.21
CA ARG A 246 3.94 -18.57 13.11
C ARG A 246 2.74 -19.10 12.34
N SER A 247 2.97 -20.04 11.43
CA SER A 247 1.88 -20.87 10.93
C SER A 247 1.44 -21.81 12.07
N ARG A 248 0.14 -21.92 12.31
CA ARG A 248 -0.43 -22.93 13.21
C ARG A 248 -0.96 -24.07 12.34
N SER A 249 -0.60 -25.31 12.67
CA SER A 249 -1.32 -26.49 12.22
C SER A 249 -2.51 -26.67 13.17
N ALA A 250 -3.72 -26.39 12.66
CA ALA A 250 -4.99 -26.91 13.17
C ALA A 250 -6.08 -26.58 12.14
N SER A 251 -6.90 -27.58 11.84
CA SER A 251 -8.06 -27.61 10.93
C SER A 251 -9.13 -26.57 11.23
N GLY A 252 -8.81 -25.29 11.03
CA GLY A 252 -9.68 -24.15 11.24
C GLY A 252 -9.52 -23.17 10.10
N GLN A 253 -10.37 -23.36 9.07
CA GLN A 253 -10.55 -22.44 7.96
C GLN A 253 -10.81 -21.01 8.49
N LEU A 254 -9.79 -20.15 8.39
CA LEU A 254 -10.02 -18.76 8.07
C LEU A 254 -9.67 -18.61 6.59
N PHE A 255 -10.70 -18.55 5.76
CA PHE A 255 -10.59 -18.28 4.34
C PHE A 255 -9.90 -16.93 4.13
N ILE A 256 -8.59 -16.96 3.89
CA ILE A 256 -7.97 -15.96 3.02
C ILE A 256 -8.17 -16.53 1.61
N HIS A 257 -9.40 -16.35 1.09
CA HIS A 257 -9.63 -16.55 -0.33
C HIS A 257 -8.72 -15.55 -1.04
N TRP A 258 -7.91 -16.04 -1.98
CA TRP A 258 -7.08 -15.28 -2.92
C TRP A 258 -5.70 -14.85 -2.40
N ALA A 259 -4.78 -15.81 -2.41
CA ALA A 259 -3.49 -15.58 -3.02
C ALA A 259 -3.26 -16.78 -3.96
N ALA A 260 -3.01 -16.48 -5.23
CA ALA A 260 -2.95 -17.36 -6.41
C ALA A 260 -4.27 -17.59 -7.17
N ALA A 261 -4.53 -16.68 -8.09
CA ALA A 261 -4.84 -17.09 -9.43
C ALA A 261 -3.49 -17.27 -10.16
N PHE A 262 -3.15 -18.49 -10.56
CA PHE A 262 -1.97 -18.80 -11.39
C PHE A 262 -2.42 -19.76 -12.48
N LEU A 263 -2.50 -19.28 -13.71
CA LEU A 263 -2.59 -20.10 -14.93
C LEU A 263 -2.14 -19.26 -16.12
N GLY A 264 -0.93 -19.52 -16.63
CA GLY A 264 -0.55 -19.18 -18.00
C GLY A 264 0.60 -18.20 -18.16
N ALA A 265 1.83 -18.67 -17.97
CA ALA A 265 3.00 -18.22 -18.72
C ALA A 265 4.11 -19.29 -18.66
N LEU A 266 3.80 -20.50 -19.09
CA LEU A 266 4.81 -21.49 -19.46
C LEU A 266 4.82 -21.59 -20.99
N GLN A 267 5.49 -20.66 -21.65
CA GLN A 267 6.02 -20.83 -22.99
C GLN A 267 7.01 -19.69 -23.25
N TRP A 268 8.08 -20.01 -23.99
CA TRP A 268 9.27 -19.21 -24.33
C TRP A 268 10.46 -19.35 -23.37
N TRP A 269 11.05 -20.56 -23.38
CA TRP A 269 12.49 -20.79 -23.58
C TRP A 269 12.67 -22.13 -24.32
N MET A 270 12.78 -22.05 -25.65
CA MET A 270 13.63 -22.86 -26.53
C MET A 270 14.10 -21.94 -27.65
#